data_AF-A0A321LSJ1-F1
#
_entry.id   AF-A0A321LSJ1-F1
#
_cell.length_a   1.000
_cell.length_b   1.000
_cell.length_c   1.000
_cell.angle_alpha   90.00
_cell.angle_beta   90.00
_cell.angle_gamma   90.00
#
_symmetry.space_group_name_H-M   'P 1'
#
loop_
_entity.id
_entity.type
_entity.pdbx_description
1 polymer ?
#
loop_
_entity_poly.entity_id
_entity_poly.type
_entity_poly.pdbx_seq_one_letter_code
_entity_poly.pdbx_strand_id
1 'polypeptide(L)'
;MTNTNLTLVLSFDEAGNYEPAGHNLTPEKAAKRVTEVQSKGRRAATLEQRERHPSLNFKSCRPCREAAQECTKNHDASAAAPQEQPEITPEENSGAE
;
A
#
# COMPACT_ATOMS: atom_id res chain seq x y z
N MET A 1 2.46 20.91 15.12
CA MET A 1 1.74 20.77 13.85
C MET A 1 1.80 19.31 13.46
N THR A 2 0.65 18.63 13.37
CA THR A 2 0.57 17.24 12.93
C THR A 2 0.87 17.19 11.43
N ASN A 3 2.13 16.93 11.07
CA ASN A 3 2.49 16.48 9.73
C ASN A 3 1.70 15.20 9.47
N THR A 4 0.52 15.37 8.90
CA THR A 4 -0.38 14.25 8.62
C THR A 4 0.13 13.69 7.31
N ASN A 5 1.13 12.82 7.40
CA ASN A 5 1.68 12.15 6.23
C ASN A 5 0.54 11.42 5.54
N LEU A 6 0.12 11.95 4.40
CA LEU A 6 -0.96 11.39 3.63
C LEU A 6 -0.47 10.09 2.99
N THR A 7 -1.34 9.12 2.87
CA THR A 7 -0.99 7.79 2.38
C THR A 7 -1.85 7.43 1.17
N LEU A 8 -1.18 6.95 0.13
CA LEU A 8 -1.75 6.32 -1.04
C LEU A 8 -1.82 4.81 -0.79
N VAL A 9 -2.97 4.20 -1.04
CA VAL A 9 -3.14 2.75 -0.99
C VAL A 9 -3.28 2.24 -2.42
N LEU A 10 -2.49 1.23 -2.74
CA LEU A 10 -2.52 0.51 -4.01
C LEU A 10 -3.04 -0.90 -3.78
N SER A 11 -3.80 -1.44 -4.73
CA SER A 11 -4.22 -2.84 -4.75
C SER A 11 -3.57 -3.54 -5.94
N PHE A 12 -3.06 -4.74 -5.72
CA PHE A 12 -2.54 -5.60 -6.79
C PHE A 12 -3.70 -6.38 -7.40
N ASP A 13 -3.87 -6.25 -8.71
CA ASP A 13 -4.90 -6.96 -9.47
C ASP A 13 -4.42 -8.35 -9.91
N GLU A 14 -5.34 -9.12 -10.52
CA GLU A 14 -5.06 -10.46 -11.04
C GLU A 14 -4.24 -10.43 -12.33
N ALA A 15 -4.18 -9.28 -13.01
CA ALA A 15 -3.37 -9.08 -14.20
C ALA A 15 -1.89 -8.76 -13.88
N GLY A 16 -1.53 -8.73 -12.59
CA GLY A 16 -0.17 -8.47 -12.13
C GLY A 16 0.18 -6.99 -12.02
N ASN A 17 -0.81 -6.10 -11.95
CA ASN A 17 -0.60 -4.65 -11.89
C ASN A 17 -1.10 -4.07 -10.56
N TYR A 18 -0.40 -3.06 -10.05
CA TYR A 18 -0.95 -2.19 -9.03
C TYR A 18 -1.93 -1.18 -9.62
N GLU A 19 -3.02 -0.95 -8.90
CA GLU A 19 -4.02 0.07 -9.19
C GLU A 19 -4.28 0.94 -7.95
N PRO A 20 -4.63 2.22 -8.11
CA PRO A 20 -5.03 3.07 -6.99
C PRO A 20 -6.30 2.54 -6.28
N ALA A 21 -6.19 2.30 -4.97
CA ALA A 21 -7.28 1.87 -4.11
C ALA A 21 -7.75 2.94 -3.12
N GLY A 22 -6.96 4.01 -2.92
CA GLY A 22 -7.31 5.20 -2.13
C GLY A 22 -6.16 6.21 -2.07
N HIS A 23 -6.46 7.50 -1.90
CA HIS A 23 -5.44 8.55 -1.76
C HIS A 23 -5.87 9.61 -0.74
N ASN A 24 -4.93 10.48 -0.36
CA ASN A 24 -5.11 11.51 0.65
C ASN A 24 -5.63 10.95 1.97
N LEU A 25 -5.24 9.72 2.31
CA LEU A 25 -5.69 9.05 3.51
C LEU A 25 -4.76 9.38 4.67
N THR A 26 -5.30 9.51 5.86
CA THR A 26 -4.48 9.45 7.08
C THR A 26 -3.95 8.02 7.26
N PRO A 27 -2.87 7.81 8.02
CA PRO A 27 -2.33 6.47 8.27
C PRO A 27 -3.40 5.49 8.78
N GLU A 28 -4.26 5.93 9.69
CA GLU A 28 -5.37 5.12 10.22
C GLU A 28 -6.39 4.73 9.14
N LYS A 29 -6.74 5.66 8.24
CA LYS A 29 -7.66 5.38 7.13
C LYS A 29 -7.02 4.47 6.09
N ALA A 30 -5.72 4.63 5.85
CA ALA A 30 -4.97 3.76 4.95
C ALA A 30 -4.90 2.33 5.47
N ALA A 31 -4.64 2.14 6.77
CA ALA A 31 -4.65 0.81 7.40
C ALA A 31 -6.00 0.12 7.24
N LYS A 32 -7.10 0.82 7.54
CA LYS A 32 -8.47 0.29 7.31
C LYS A 32 -8.68 -0.10 5.85
N ARG A 33 -8.23 0.75 4.92
CA ARG A 33 -8.38 0.49 3.49
C ARG A 33 -7.57 -0.72 3.02
N VAL A 34 -6.36 -0.92 3.54
CA VAL A 34 -5.54 -2.12 3.30
C VAL A 34 -6.28 -3.37 3.75
N THR A 35 -6.85 -3.37 4.96
CA THR A 35 -7.64 -4.48 5.47
C THR A 35 -8.85 -4.78 4.57
N GLU A 36 -9.56 -3.76 4.09
CA GLU A 36 -10.68 -3.94 3.15
C GLU A 36 -10.27 -4.51 1.78
N VAL A 37 -9.05 -4.23 1.32
CA VAL A 37 -8.52 -4.78 0.07
C VAL A 37 -8.10 -6.24 0.28
N GLN A 38 -7.42 -6.53 1.38
CA GLN A 38 -6.97 -7.87 1.74
C GLN A 38 -8.14 -8.82 2.03
N SER A 39 -9.22 -8.34 2.67
CA SER A 39 -10.43 -9.15 2.89
C SER A 39 -11.14 -9.57 1.61
N LYS A 40 -10.83 -8.92 0.48
CA LYS A 40 -11.30 -9.29 -0.88
C LYS A 40 -10.32 -10.21 -1.61
N GLY A 41 -9.32 -10.76 -0.92
CA GLY A 41 -8.31 -11.64 -1.50
C GLY A 41 -7.28 -10.93 -2.37
N ARG A 42 -7.15 -9.60 -2.28
CA ARG A 42 -6.18 -8.82 -3.07
C ARG A 42 -5.01 -8.37 -2.22
N ARG A 43 -3.80 -8.37 -2.79
CA ARG A 43 -2.64 -7.77 -2.13
C ARG A 43 -2.79 -6.25 -2.13
N ALA A 44 -2.26 -5.60 -1.10
CA ALA A 44 -2.29 -4.15 -0.97
C ALA A 44 -0.91 -3.63 -0.58
N ALA A 45 -0.58 -2.43 -1.05
CA ALA A 45 0.63 -1.70 -0.70
C ALA A 45 0.27 -0.27 -0.31
N THR A 46 1.11 0.35 0.51
CA THR A 46 0.95 1.75 0.92
C THR A 46 2.17 2.56 0.57
N LEU A 47 1.96 3.79 0.10
CA LEU A 47 3.01 4.75 -0.20
C LEU A 47 2.72 6.06 0.52
N GLU A 48 3.76 6.69 1.05
CA GLU A 48 3.64 8.05 1.58
C GLU A 48 3.45 9.04 0.42
N GLN A 49 2.48 9.94 0.56
CA GLN A 49 2.27 11.05 -0.34
C GLN A 49 2.97 12.29 0.21
N ARG A 50 3.82 12.90 -0.62
CA ARG A 50 4.50 14.16 -0.30
C ARG A 50 3.52 15.32 -0.18
N GLU A 51 2.42 15.27 -0.92
CA GLU A 51 1.42 16.33 -0.97
C GLU A 51 0.00 15.78 -1.16
N ARG A 52 -0.98 16.62 -0.86
CA ARG A 52 -2.39 16.30 -1.09
C ARG A 52 -2.71 16.44 -2.58
N HIS A 53 -3.20 15.37 -3.19
CA HIS A 53 -3.61 15.42 -4.58
C HIS A 53 -4.95 16.18 -4.73
N PRO A 54 -5.11 17.07 -5.72
CA PRO A 54 -6.33 17.87 -5.88
C PRO A 54 -7.52 17.09 -6.46
N SER A 55 -7.29 15.90 -7.03
CA SER A 55 -8.37 15.06 -7.56
C SER A 55 -9.25 14.52 -6.42
N LEU A 56 -10.57 14.45 -6.66
CA LEU A 56 -11.52 13.80 -5.75
C LEU A 56 -11.57 12.28 -5.95
N ASN A 57 -11.10 11.80 -7.10
CA ASN A 57 -11.14 10.38 -7.43
C ASN A 57 -9.71 9.86 -7.60
N PHE A 58 -9.34 8.89 -6.76
CA PHE A 58 -8.04 8.23 -6.79
C PHE A 58 -7.82 7.42 -8.07
N LYS A 59 -8.88 6.86 -8.68
CA LYS A 59 -8.76 6.04 -9.91
C LYS A 59 -8.33 6.84 -11.13
N SER A 60 -8.74 8.11 -11.21
CA SER A 60 -8.37 9.03 -12.30
C SER A 60 -7.24 9.99 -11.92
N CYS A 61 -6.72 9.90 -10.70
CA CYS A 61 -5.67 10.79 -10.21
C CYS A 61 -4.34 10.44 -10.88
N ARG A 62 -3.82 11.33 -11.75
CA ARG A 62 -2.58 11.10 -12.50
C ARG A 62 -1.40 10.70 -11.60
N PRO A 63 -1.08 11.42 -10.51
CA PRO A 63 0.02 11.03 -9.62
C PRO A 63 -0.17 9.64 -8.99
N CYS A 64 -1.41 9.25 -8.65
CA CYS A 64 -1.69 7.92 -8.10
C CYS A 64 -1.47 6.82 -9.15
N ARG A 65 -1.86 7.07 -10.41
CA ARG A 65 -1.65 6.13 -11.51
C ARG A 65 -0.16 5.97 -11.83
N GLU A 66 0.58 7.07 -11.85
CA GLU A 66 2.03 7.05 -12.06
C GLU A 66 2.74 6.25 -10.94
N ALA A 67 2.38 6.48 -9.68
CA ALA A 67 2.90 5.71 -8.55
C ALA A 67 2.52 4.21 -8.64
N ALA A 68 1.29 3.90 -9.05
CA ALA A 68 0.87 2.52 -9.25
C ALA A 68 1.69 1.83 -10.35
N GLN A 69 1.91 2.51 -11.48
CA GLN A 69 2.74 2.00 -12.57
C GLN A 69 4.20 1.79 -12.17
N GLU A 70 4.76 2.69 -11.37
CA GLU A 70 6.12 2.54 -10.84
C GLU A 70 6.22 1.34 -9.89
N CYS A 71 5.24 1.17 -9.00
CA CYS A 71 5.16 -0.02 -8.15
C CYS A 71 5.04 -1.32 -8.95
N THR A 72 4.25 -1.35 -10.02
CA THR A 72 4.17 -2.52 -10.91
C THR A 72 5.52 -2.86 -11.50
N LYS A 73 6.19 -1.87 -12.13
CA LYS A 73 7.52 -2.08 -12.74
C LYS A 73 8.55 -2.59 -11.74
N ASN A 74 8.54 -2.03 -10.53
CA ASN A 74 9.45 -2.45 -9.46
C ASN A 74 9.09 -3.83 -8.92
N HIS A 75 7.80 -4.20 -8.91
CA HIS A 75 7.37 -5.54 -8.53
C HIS A 75 7.84 -6.58 -9.53
N ASP A 76 7.74 -6.31 -10.84
CA ASP A 76 8.26 -7.19 -11.89
C ASP A 76 9.79 -7.30 -11.82
N ALA A 77 10.50 -6.18 -11.64
CA ALA A 77 11.95 -6.17 -11.50
C ALA A 77 12.42 -6.91 -10.23
N SER A 78 11.62 -6.83 -9.17
CA SER A 78 11.90 -7.51 -7.92
C SER A 78 11.41 -8.96 -7.90
N ALA A 79 10.41 -9.37 -8.66
CA ALA A 79 10.03 -10.78 -8.77
C ALA A 79 11.13 -11.63 -9.44
N ALA A 80 12.08 -10.99 -10.13
CA ALA A 80 13.30 -11.60 -10.64
C ALA A 80 14.41 -11.81 -9.59
N ALA A 81 14.25 -11.32 -8.35
CA ALA A 81 15.18 -11.51 -7.23
C ALA A 81 14.39 -11.75 -5.92
N PRO A 82 14.55 -12.90 -5.23
CA PRO A 82 13.66 -13.28 -4.13
C PRO A 82 13.67 -12.21 -3.04
N GLN A 83 12.55 -11.50 -2.86
CA GLN A 83 12.38 -10.54 -1.77
C GLN A 83 11.60 -11.17 -0.63
N GLU A 84 12.35 -11.39 0.43
CA GLU A 84 11.94 -11.71 1.79
C GLU A 84 10.82 -10.75 2.22
N GLN A 85 9.62 -11.30 2.49
CA GLN A 85 8.68 -10.62 3.37
C GLN A 85 9.39 -10.47 4.74
N PRO A 86 9.26 -9.34 5.44
CA PRO A 86 9.55 -9.32 6.86
C PRO A 86 8.53 -10.26 7.51
N GLU A 87 8.96 -11.47 7.81
CA GLU A 87 8.27 -12.39 8.69
C GLU A 87 8.11 -11.66 10.02
N ILE A 88 6.91 -11.19 10.28
CA ILE A 88 6.50 -10.77 11.61
C ILE A 88 6.53 -12.02 12.48
N THR A 89 7.67 -12.30 13.12
CA THR A 89 7.71 -13.24 14.23
C THR A 89 6.86 -12.65 15.36
N PRO A 90 5.73 -13.26 15.75
CA PRO A 90 5.11 -12.88 17.01
C PRO A 90 6.06 -13.34 18.12
N GLU A 91 6.71 -12.36 18.75
CA GLU A 91 7.28 -12.51 20.08
C GLU A 91 6.11 -12.74 21.04
N GLU A 92 5.97 -13.95 21.59
CA GLU A 92 5.18 -14.15 22.80
C GLU A 92 5.96 -14.95 23.85
N ASN A 93 6.02 -14.29 25.00
CA ASN A 93 6.73 -14.52 26.23
C ASN A 93 6.00 -15.57 27.10
N SER A 94 6.72 -16.53 27.66
CA SER A 94 6.36 -17.31 28.86
C SER A 94 7.68 -17.97 29.32
N GLY A 95 8.27 -17.71 30.47
CA GLY A 95 7.69 -17.45 31.78
C GLY A 95 7.78 -18.73 32.61
N ALA A 96 8.69 -18.75 33.60
CA ALA A 96 8.87 -19.75 34.67
C ALA A 96 9.35 -21.15 34.18
N GLU A 97 10.23 -21.88 34.86
CA GLU A 97 10.56 -22.00 36.29
C GLU A 97 12.07 -22.24 36.52
#